data_AF-B4GLN8-F1
#
_entry.id   AF-B4GLN8-F1
#
_cell.length_a   1.000
_cell.length_b   1.000
_cell.length_c   1.000
_cell.angle_alpha   90.00
_cell.angle_beta   90.00
_cell.angle_gamma   90.00
#
_symmetry.space_group_name_H-M   'P 1'
#
loop_
_entity.id
_entity.type
_entity.pdbx_description
1 polymer ?
#
loop_
_entity_poly.entity_id
_entity_poly.type
_entity_poly.pdbx_seq_one_letter_code
_entity_poly.pdbx_strand_id
1 'polypeptide(L)'
;MSTWNPANDVDLLSGSEDEEDIAMKRDYHGREAILFVVDANLQTAGIGRLMEALNIIRTAFISGMLVNDKDLIGLVFANTKHSPLPLEASCVETIVVPENCAVFLPLRQLTKPIVEHYLEFMGTVESQFATEYGLVEPDGRGKFDLMIRLCIELLEKCGKKLNNAKIAYVTDVDTPHLPSSNEFQAALQKAIDLEGKEFEFHVIPMNDDFDYCPFYKEFITLSRAIELDAFVEPDPSLLREMLADRKLKQDFLRRCLGHFAFHLGPNLSMSVQYYNYFQRRALPRKVQIMRRDNSVVSTKRQIIVRKHEGEEIKHEYQMKANQGWYKFDLGEKSLRLTMTRMDMVRNMHKPHMQLLGFKHRSALPEVLYSKPSNFMYPDDQSIIGSKRLFRGLWERCLQREKIIVCLFMSKRKSIPRYVVLVPVQVDKSEVKSYRSQLCGDGFKIVYLPEAKHIRHIDMCDWNNTANSADDEKVDFFQKIIKRLRIDYQPNLINDPSLDYLQANLLALSLDITTDSKGIDELLDTTAQDKRIEKYMPDYERLFDVEAVPSKKRPAKASANGASSSKMPKIDMKQIESYEFVEYLIAEERLTSCTVAQLQWILQKHFDENLPKSSPKDRLVKCIVALSAGKAGT
;
A
#
# COMPACT_ATOMS: atom_id res chain seq x y z
N MET A 1 -40.98 1.41 -2.63
CA MET A 1 -40.49 0.54 -3.72
C MET A 1 -40.92 1.06 -5.09
N SER A 2 -40.75 2.36 -5.38
CA SER A 2 -41.31 3.01 -6.58
C SER A 2 -40.26 3.59 -7.55
N THR A 3 -38.98 3.22 -7.39
CA THR A 3 -37.87 3.71 -8.25
C THR A 3 -37.15 2.62 -9.03
N TRP A 4 -37.63 1.38 -8.98
CA TRP A 4 -37.05 0.30 -9.79
C TRP A 4 -37.65 0.35 -11.19
N ASN A 5 -36.84 0.73 -12.19
CA ASN A 5 -37.21 0.73 -13.60
C ASN A 5 -36.49 -0.44 -14.30
N PRO A 6 -37.20 -1.51 -14.69
CA PRO A 6 -36.61 -2.68 -15.34
C PRO A 6 -36.02 -2.40 -16.73
N ALA A 7 -36.30 -1.23 -17.34
CA ALA A 7 -35.66 -0.83 -18.59
C ALA A 7 -34.15 -0.57 -18.45
N ASN A 8 -33.68 -0.16 -17.26
CA ASN A 8 -32.25 0.02 -16.97
C ASN A 8 -31.50 -1.31 -16.80
N ASP A 9 -32.21 -2.43 -16.59
CA ASP A 9 -31.61 -3.77 -16.51
C ASP A 9 -31.35 -4.38 -17.90
N VAL A 10 -32.00 -3.88 -18.96
CA VAL A 10 -31.88 -4.44 -20.31
C VAL A 10 -30.49 -4.18 -20.91
N ASP A 11 -29.89 -3.03 -20.62
CA ASP A 11 -28.51 -2.68 -21.00
C ASP A 11 -27.45 -3.43 -20.18
N LEU A 12 -27.82 -4.07 -19.05
CA LEU A 12 -26.92 -4.92 -18.27
C LEU A 12 -26.93 -6.39 -18.76
N LEU A 13 -27.86 -6.75 -19.64
CA LEU A 13 -28.12 -8.11 -20.10
C LEU A 13 -27.58 -8.39 -21.52
N SER A 14 -27.27 -7.38 -22.32
CA SER A 14 -26.59 -7.55 -23.60
C SER A 14 -25.12 -7.87 -23.35
N GLY A 15 -24.75 -9.14 -23.49
CA GLY A 15 -23.36 -9.61 -23.42
C GLY A 15 -22.45 -9.11 -24.56
N SER A 16 -22.69 -7.92 -25.11
CA SER A 16 -21.90 -7.29 -26.18
C SER A 16 -20.89 -6.27 -25.67
N GLU A 17 -20.88 -5.93 -24.38
CA GLU A 17 -19.93 -4.95 -23.80
C GLU A 17 -18.57 -5.56 -23.38
N ASP A 18 -18.23 -6.78 -23.81
CA ASP A 18 -16.85 -7.28 -23.69
C ASP A 18 -15.86 -6.37 -24.46
N GLU A 19 -16.33 -5.60 -25.46
CA GLU A 19 -15.52 -4.59 -26.17
C GLU A 19 -15.28 -3.30 -25.36
N GLU A 20 -16.21 -2.87 -24.49
CA GLU A 20 -16.00 -1.68 -23.65
C GLU A 20 -15.08 -1.97 -22.45
N ASP A 21 -15.13 -3.19 -21.90
CA ASP A 21 -14.16 -3.66 -20.89
C ASP A 21 -12.74 -3.82 -21.48
N ILE A 22 -12.62 -3.93 -22.81
CA ILE A 22 -11.34 -3.86 -23.55
C ILE A 22 -10.93 -2.40 -23.77
N ALA A 23 -11.86 -1.49 -24.09
CA ALA A 23 -11.56 -0.07 -24.32
C ALA A 23 -11.16 0.69 -23.04
N MET A 24 -11.70 0.34 -21.87
CA MET A 24 -11.40 1.01 -20.59
C MET A 24 -10.20 0.46 -19.82
N LYS A 25 -9.63 -0.68 -20.24
CA LYS A 25 -8.31 -1.11 -19.77
C LYS A 25 -7.27 -0.51 -20.69
N ARG A 26 -6.63 0.59 -20.28
CA ARG A 26 -5.25 0.82 -20.74
C ARG A 26 -4.49 -0.49 -20.52
N ASP A 27 -3.88 -1.02 -21.57
CA ASP A 27 -2.97 -2.15 -21.48
C ASP A 27 -1.87 -1.81 -20.46
N TYR A 28 -2.02 -2.22 -19.21
CA TYR A 28 -0.97 -2.14 -18.18
C TYR A 28 0.16 -3.15 -18.44
N HIS A 29 0.34 -3.57 -19.68
CA HIS A 29 1.33 -4.55 -20.13
C HIS A 29 2.64 -3.93 -20.63
N GLY A 30 2.73 -2.62 -20.82
CA GLY A 30 3.99 -1.97 -21.17
C GLY A 30 4.97 -1.90 -19.99
N ARG A 31 6.25 -1.90 -20.32
CA ARG A 31 7.37 -1.90 -19.37
C ARG A 31 7.72 -0.46 -18.99
N GLU A 32 8.21 -0.25 -17.77
CA GLU A 32 8.87 0.99 -17.42
C GLU A 32 10.32 0.95 -17.91
N ALA A 33 10.80 2.07 -18.45
CA ALA A 33 12.16 2.23 -18.91
C ALA A 33 12.85 3.40 -18.19
N ILE A 34 14.12 3.21 -17.83
CA ILE A 34 14.98 4.28 -17.34
C ILE A 34 16.28 4.22 -18.13
N LEU A 35 16.60 5.32 -18.81
CA LEU A 35 17.87 5.51 -19.48
C LEU A 35 18.70 6.48 -18.64
N PHE A 36 19.75 5.96 -18.01
CA PHE A 36 20.75 6.79 -17.33
C PHE A 36 21.68 7.39 -18.38
N VAL A 37 21.86 8.70 -18.33
CA VAL A 37 22.81 9.41 -19.17
C VAL A 37 23.76 10.15 -18.26
N VAL A 38 25.01 9.70 -18.18
CA VAL A 38 26.03 10.27 -17.27
C VAL A 38 26.94 11.19 -18.07
N ASP A 39 27.07 12.43 -17.62
CA ASP A 39 27.96 13.40 -18.23
C ASP A 39 29.43 13.10 -17.87
N ALA A 40 30.28 12.95 -18.89
CA ALA A 40 31.72 12.78 -18.70
C ALA A 40 32.38 14.01 -18.05
N ASN A 41 31.76 15.19 -18.09
CA ASN A 41 32.26 16.40 -17.41
C ASN A 41 32.40 16.22 -15.90
N LEU A 42 31.67 15.26 -15.29
CA LEU A 42 31.79 14.92 -13.88
C LEU A 42 33.21 14.46 -13.49
N GLN A 43 34.04 14.05 -14.45
CA GLN A 43 35.44 13.72 -14.20
C GLN A 43 36.30 14.97 -13.90
N THR A 44 35.91 16.14 -14.40
CA THR A 44 36.72 17.38 -14.38
C THR A 44 36.87 17.97 -12.98
N ALA A 45 35.86 17.83 -12.12
CA ALA A 45 35.87 18.29 -10.73
C ALA A 45 36.52 17.29 -9.75
N GLY A 46 37.21 16.28 -10.28
CA GLY A 46 37.76 15.14 -9.53
C GLY A 46 36.87 13.90 -9.70
N ILE A 47 37.51 12.74 -9.87
CA ILE A 47 36.82 11.47 -10.18
C ILE A 47 35.75 11.08 -9.15
N GLY A 48 35.81 11.67 -7.95
CA GLY A 48 34.84 11.50 -6.87
C GLY A 48 33.39 11.79 -7.30
N ARG A 49 33.11 12.85 -8.07
CA ARG A 49 31.73 13.15 -8.51
C ARG A 49 31.21 12.13 -9.50
N LEU A 50 32.04 11.72 -10.46
CA LEU A 50 31.72 10.64 -11.38
C LEU A 50 31.46 9.33 -10.60
N MET A 51 32.31 9.00 -9.63
CA MET A 51 32.13 7.82 -8.77
C MET A 51 30.86 7.91 -7.92
N GLU A 52 30.48 9.08 -7.43
CA GLU A 52 29.22 9.28 -6.71
C GLU A 52 28.02 9.02 -7.63
N ALA A 53 28.02 9.59 -8.84
CA ALA A 53 26.98 9.37 -9.85
C ALA A 53 26.85 7.88 -10.22
N LEU A 54 27.99 7.20 -10.41
CA LEU A 54 27.99 5.77 -10.70
C LEU A 54 27.59 4.92 -9.49
N ASN A 55 27.91 5.32 -8.26
CA ASN A 55 27.41 4.65 -7.04
C ASN A 55 25.89 4.79 -6.87
N ILE A 56 25.31 5.93 -7.25
CA ILE A 56 23.85 6.10 -7.34
C ILE A 56 23.26 5.09 -8.32
N ILE A 57 23.86 4.95 -9.52
CA ILE A 57 23.41 4.01 -10.54
C ILE A 57 23.61 2.55 -10.09
N ARG A 58 24.72 2.22 -9.42
CA ARG A 58 24.97 0.92 -8.78
C ARG A 58 23.82 0.56 -7.85
N THR A 59 23.46 1.49 -6.97
CA THR A 59 22.36 1.30 -6.01
C THR A 59 21.03 1.10 -6.75
N ALA A 60 20.81 1.84 -7.84
CA ALA A 60 19.62 1.71 -8.69
C ALA A 60 19.55 0.38 -9.44
N PHE A 61 20.69 -0.18 -9.86
CA PHE A 61 20.80 -1.49 -10.51
C PHE A 61 20.48 -2.61 -9.51
N ILE A 62 21.09 -2.57 -8.33
CA ILE A 62 20.86 -3.54 -7.25
C ILE A 62 19.40 -3.47 -6.77
N SER A 63 18.89 -2.27 -6.48
CA SER A 63 17.51 -2.05 -6.06
C SER A 63 16.53 -2.45 -7.19
N GLY A 64 16.86 -2.14 -8.45
CA GLY A 64 16.05 -2.52 -9.61
C GLY A 64 15.84 -4.03 -9.76
N MET A 65 16.87 -4.85 -9.52
CA MET A 65 16.76 -6.32 -9.53
C MET A 65 15.76 -6.85 -8.49
N LEU A 66 15.58 -6.14 -7.36
CA LEU A 66 14.74 -6.57 -6.24
C LEU A 66 13.27 -6.17 -6.36
N VAL A 67 12.96 -5.26 -7.30
CA VAL A 67 11.74 -4.44 -7.26
C VAL A 67 10.74 -4.80 -8.36
N ASN A 68 11.17 -4.88 -9.63
CA ASN A 68 10.33 -5.33 -10.74
C ASN A 68 11.20 -5.96 -11.84
N ASP A 69 10.94 -7.22 -12.16
CA ASP A 69 11.71 -7.96 -13.16
C ASP A 69 11.46 -7.47 -14.58
N LYS A 70 10.39 -6.72 -14.86
CA LYS A 70 10.06 -6.33 -16.24
C LYS A 70 10.67 -5.01 -16.71
N ASP A 71 11.18 -4.21 -15.80
CA ASP A 71 11.67 -2.88 -16.12
C ASP A 71 12.94 -2.94 -16.96
N LEU A 72 13.10 -1.98 -17.85
CA LEU A 72 14.27 -1.88 -18.70
C LEU A 72 15.16 -0.74 -18.22
N ILE A 73 16.45 -0.99 -18.17
CA ILE A 73 17.46 -0.01 -17.79
C ILE A 73 18.51 0.07 -18.89
N GLY A 74 18.94 1.28 -19.21
CA GLY A 74 20.09 1.55 -20.07
C GLY A 74 21.04 2.53 -19.41
N LEU A 75 22.29 2.53 -19.85
CA LEU A 75 23.33 3.46 -19.42
C LEU A 75 24.10 3.97 -20.64
N VAL A 76 24.16 5.29 -20.76
CA VAL A 76 24.86 6.03 -21.81
C VAL A 76 25.76 7.06 -21.14
N PHE A 77 26.95 7.26 -21.69
CA PHE A 77 27.84 8.35 -21.34
C PHE A 77 27.73 9.45 -22.40
N ALA A 78 27.53 10.68 -21.94
CA ALA A 78 27.52 11.87 -22.77
C ALA A 78 28.86 12.58 -22.69
N ASN A 79 29.18 13.37 -23.72
CA ASN A 79 30.41 14.18 -23.82
C ASN A 79 31.71 13.36 -23.79
N THR A 80 31.69 12.11 -24.28
CA THR A 80 32.87 11.25 -24.29
C THR A 80 33.81 11.54 -25.45
N LYS A 81 35.10 11.20 -25.34
CA LYS A 81 36.06 11.26 -26.45
C LYS A 81 35.99 10.03 -27.35
N HIS A 82 35.76 8.88 -26.72
CA HIS A 82 35.72 7.57 -27.32
C HIS A 82 34.34 6.94 -27.09
N SER A 83 33.96 6.04 -28.00
CA SER A 83 32.72 5.26 -27.91
C SER A 83 33.07 3.77 -28.03
N PRO A 84 33.48 3.11 -26.93
CA PRO A 84 33.70 1.68 -26.94
C PRO A 84 32.40 0.92 -27.26
N LEU A 85 32.53 -0.35 -27.65
CA LEU A 85 31.38 -1.18 -27.97
C LEU A 85 30.56 -1.48 -26.71
N PRO A 86 29.22 -1.30 -26.74
CA PRO A 86 28.36 -1.62 -25.61
C PRO A 86 28.31 -3.11 -25.30
N LEU A 87 27.92 -3.43 -24.06
CA LEU A 87 27.45 -4.78 -23.73
C LEU A 87 26.27 -5.14 -24.64
N GLU A 88 26.33 -6.30 -25.29
CA GLU A 88 25.37 -6.73 -26.32
C GLU A 88 25.29 -5.79 -27.55
N ALA A 89 26.43 -5.53 -28.20
CA ALA A 89 26.55 -4.65 -29.38
C ALA A 89 25.52 -4.92 -30.51
N SER A 90 25.04 -6.16 -30.66
CA SER A 90 24.00 -6.54 -31.63
C SER A 90 22.70 -5.72 -31.49
N CYS A 91 22.47 -5.18 -30.31
CA CYS A 91 21.26 -4.43 -29.97
C CYS A 91 21.29 -2.98 -30.49
N VAL A 92 22.48 -2.48 -30.80
CA VAL A 92 22.72 -1.10 -31.25
C VAL A 92 23.10 -1.07 -32.73
N GLU A 93 23.18 -2.23 -33.42
CA GLU A 93 23.52 -2.32 -34.85
C GLU A 93 22.62 -1.48 -35.76
N THR A 94 21.36 -1.27 -35.36
CA THR A 94 20.37 -0.46 -36.12
C THR A 94 20.27 0.99 -35.64
N ILE A 95 21.12 1.40 -34.69
CA ILE A 95 21.10 2.70 -34.03
C ILE A 95 22.42 3.41 -34.34
N VAL A 96 22.32 4.63 -34.87
CA VAL A 96 23.50 5.43 -35.16
C VAL A 96 23.93 6.14 -33.88
N VAL A 97 25.00 5.65 -33.25
CA VAL A 97 25.64 6.30 -32.10
C VAL A 97 26.35 7.57 -32.61
N PRO A 98 25.92 8.78 -32.20
CA PRO A 98 26.56 10.02 -32.59
C PRO A 98 27.96 10.15 -32.00
N GLU A 99 28.77 11.04 -32.58
CA GLU A 99 30.02 11.49 -31.99
C GLU A 99 29.75 12.05 -30.57
N ASN A 100 30.74 11.91 -29.68
CA ASN A 100 30.70 12.39 -28.31
C ASN A 100 29.69 11.69 -27.38
N CYS A 101 29.18 10.52 -27.77
CA CYS A 101 28.35 9.68 -26.91
C CYS A 101 28.87 8.24 -26.93
N ALA A 102 28.78 7.55 -25.80
CA ALA A 102 29.10 6.13 -25.71
C ALA A 102 27.96 5.37 -25.04
N VAL A 103 27.50 4.28 -25.65
CA VAL A 103 26.51 3.40 -25.02
C VAL A 103 27.26 2.36 -24.19
N PHE A 104 27.01 2.29 -22.89
CA PHE A 104 27.55 1.25 -22.02
C PHE A 104 26.63 0.02 -22.00
N LEU A 105 25.34 0.28 -21.77
CA LEU A 105 24.29 -0.73 -21.69
C LEU A 105 23.07 -0.25 -22.50
N PRO A 106 22.69 -0.94 -23.60
CA PRO A 106 21.43 -0.66 -24.27
C PRO A 106 20.25 -0.98 -23.36
N LEU A 107 19.05 -0.48 -23.71
CA LEU A 107 17.87 -0.63 -22.87
C LEU A 107 17.48 -2.12 -22.66
N ARG A 108 17.78 -2.68 -21.49
CA ARG A 108 17.66 -4.12 -21.21
C ARG A 108 17.04 -4.41 -19.85
N GLN A 109 16.44 -5.58 -19.73
CA GLN A 109 15.99 -6.10 -18.44
C GLN A 109 17.22 -6.43 -17.60
N LEU A 110 17.27 -5.94 -16.37
CA LEU A 110 18.38 -6.26 -15.48
C LEU A 110 18.44 -7.76 -15.21
N THR A 111 19.61 -8.32 -15.46
CA THR A 111 19.96 -9.71 -15.14
C THR A 111 21.23 -9.72 -14.31
N LYS A 112 21.47 -10.83 -13.61
CA LYS A 112 22.69 -11.00 -12.81
C LYS A 112 23.98 -10.68 -13.61
N PRO A 113 24.19 -11.19 -14.84
CA PRO A 113 25.40 -10.89 -15.61
C PRO A 113 25.58 -9.39 -15.94
N ILE A 114 24.49 -8.67 -16.20
CA ILE A 114 24.55 -7.22 -16.49
C ILE A 114 25.02 -6.46 -15.25
N VAL A 115 24.54 -6.85 -14.06
CA VAL A 115 24.92 -6.21 -12.80
C VAL A 115 26.35 -6.57 -12.42
N GLU A 116 26.78 -7.82 -12.60
CA GLU A 116 28.18 -8.23 -12.40
C GLU A 116 29.13 -7.44 -13.31
N HIS A 117 28.82 -7.33 -14.61
CA HIS A 117 29.60 -6.52 -15.55
C HIS A 117 29.70 -5.05 -15.12
N TYR A 118 28.60 -4.47 -14.61
CA TYR A 118 28.62 -3.11 -14.09
C TYR A 118 29.48 -2.97 -12.81
N LEU A 119 29.43 -3.96 -11.91
CA LEU A 119 30.25 -3.97 -10.69
C LEU A 119 31.74 -4.15 -11.00
N GLU A 120 32.08 -4.94 -12.01
CA GLU A 120 33.45 -5.07 -12.52
C GLU A 120 33.94 -3.74 -13.10
N PHE A 121 33.13 -3.09 -13.94
CA PHE A 121 33.41 -1.75 -14.46
C PHE A 121 33.63 -0.74 -13.32
N MET A 122 32.78 -0.74 -12.28
CA MET A 122 32.94 0.12 -11.10
C MET A 122 34.31 -0.03 -10.43
N GLY A 123 34.90 -1.23 -10.45
CA GLY A 123 36.24 -1.47 -9.90
C GLY A 123 37.38 -0.88 -10.75
N THR A 124 37.15 -0.58 -12.02
CA THR A 124 38.19 -0.09 -12.94
C THR A 124 38.05 1.38 -13.34
N VAL A 125 36.90 2.02 -13.08
CA VAL A 125 36.57 3.41 -13.46
C VAL A 125 37.70 4.38 -13.14
N GLU A 126 38.24 4.34 -11.92
CA GLU A 126 39.25 5.30 -11.47
C GLU A 126 40.51 5.32 -12.34
N SER A 127 40.84 4.18 -12.95
CA SER A 127 42.05 3.99 -13.74
C SER A 127 41.81 4.01 -15.26
N GLN A 128 40.65 3.52 -15.70
CA GLN A 128 40.40 3.23 -17.12
C GLN A 128 39.42 4.20 -17.79
N PHE A 129 38.55 4.89 -17.05
CA PHE A 129 37.49 5.72 -17.65
C PHE A 129 38.03 6.82 -18.56
N ALA A 130 39.12 7.49 -18.13
CA ALA A 130 39.78 8.54 -18.91
C ALA A 130 40.35 8.03 -20.25
N THR A 131 40.76 6.75 -20.29
CA THR A 131 41.39 6.13 -21.46
C THR A 131 40.35 5.50 -22.39
N GLU A 132 39.35 4.83 -21.82
CA GLU A 132 38.35 4.08 -22.59
C GLU A 132 37.21 4.96 -23.11
N TYR A 133 36.79 5.96 -22.33
CA TYR A 133 35.72 6.89 -22.68
C TYR A 133 36.30 8.29 -22.89
N GLY A 134 37.02 8.81 -21.90
CA GLY A 134 37.62 10.15 -21.92
C GLY A 134 36.60 11.28 -22.06
N LEU A 135 37.06 12.53 -21.92
CA LEU A 135 36.24 13.73 -22.12
C LEU A 135 36.48 14.30 -23.51
N VAL A 136 35.41 14.77 -24.17
CA VAL A 136 35.51 15.47 -25.46
C VAL A 136 36.39 16.72 -25.36
N GLU A 137 37.29 16.88 -26.34
CA GLU A 137 38.12 18.06 -26.51
C GLU A 137 37.51 19.02 -27.55
N PRO A 138 37.74 20.35 -27.44
CA PRO A 138 38.55 21.03 -26.44
C PRO A 138 37.81 21.41 -25.15
N ASP A 139 36.49 21.65 -25.21
CA ASP A 139 35.75 22.33 -24.14
C ASP A 139 34.88 21.41 -23.27
N GLY A 140 34.95 20.08 -23.44
CA GLY A 140 34.08 19.14 -22.72
C GLY A 140 32.60 19.16 -23.18
N ARG A 141 32.30 19.85 -24.29
CA ARG A 141 30.94 20.04 -24.81
C ARG A 141 30.69 19.19 -26.06
N GLY A 142 29.89 18.15 -25.92
CA GLY A 142 29.30 17.41 -27.02
C GLY A 142 28.00 18.03 -27.51
N LYS A 143 27.47 17.52 -28.62
CA LYS A 143 26.20 17.98 -29.20
C LYS A 143 25.00 17.41 -28.44
N PHE A 144 24.32 18.28 -27.68
CA PHE A 144 23.24 17.87 -26.77
C PHE A 144 22.01 17.37 -27.52
N ASP A 145 21.68 17.98 -28.64
CA ASP A 145 20.61 17.57 -29.55
C ASP A 145 20.82 16.14 -30.09
N LEU A 146 22.06 15.79 -30.45
CA LEU A 146 22.42 14.45 -30.91
C LEU A 146 22.36 13.41 -29.78
N MET A 147 22.78 13.78 -28.57
CA MET A 147 22.63 12.93 -27.39
C MET A 147 21.16 12.62 -27.10
N ILE A 148 20.28 13.64 -27.14
CA ILE A 148 18.84 13.43 -26.95
C ILE A 148 18.26 12.58 -28.09
N ARG A 149 18.69 12.78 -29.34
CA ARG A 149 18.29 11.92 -30.47
C ARG A 149 18.67 10.46 -30.24
N LEU A 150 19.90 10.18 -29.79
CA LEU A 150 20.34 8.83 -29.42
C LEU A 150 19.43 8.23 -28.33
N CYS A 151 19.12 9.00 -27.29
CA CYS A 151 18.27 8.56 -26.20
C CYS A 151 16.86 8.18 -26.69
N ILE A 152 16.28 9.00 -27.55
CA ILE A 152 14.98 8.72 -28.19
C ILE A 152 15.06 7.43 -29.01
N GLU A 153 16.09 7.27 -29.85
CA GLU A 153 16.24 6.08 -30.69
C GLU A 153 16.41 4.80 -29.85
N LEU A 154 17.17 4.85 -28.75
CA LEU A 154 17.33 3.72 -27.83
C LEU A 154 16.01 3.31 -27.16
N LEU A 155 15.16 4.29 -26.83
CA LEU A 155 13.84 4.04 -26.23
C LEU A 155 12.85 3.48 -27.26
N GLU A 156 12.80 4.05 -28.47
CA GLU A 156 11.87 3.63 -29.53
C GLU A 156 12.22 2.26 -30.13
N LYS A 157 13.53 1.99 -30.34
CA LYS A 157 14.02 0.75 -30.98
C LYS A 157 14.33 -0.37 -29.98
N CYS A 158 13.92 -0.26 -28.72
CA CYS A 158 14.19 -1.30 -27.72
C CYS A 158 13.45 -2.64 -27.95
N GLY A 159 12.52 -2.69 -28.91
CA GLY A 159 11.78 -3.91 -29.28
C GLY A 159 10.73 -4.35 -28.25
N LYS A 160 10.38 -3.49 -27.28
CA LYS A 160 9.34 -3.71 -26.27
C LYS A 160 8.39 -2.52 -26.22
N LYS A 161 7.11 -2.76 -25.91
CA LYS A 161 6.13 -1.70 -25.65
C LYS A 161 6.45 -1.05 -24.30
N LEU A 162 6.77 0.23 -24.31
CA LEU A 162 7.01 1.03 -23.11
C LEU A 162 5.69 1.68 -22.66
N ASN A 163 5.48 1.79 -21.33
CA ASN A 163 4.34 2.50 -20.73
C ASN A 163 4.74 3.87 -20.16
N ASN A 164 5.98 3.97 -19.68
CA ASN A 164 6.60 5.20 -19.22
C ASN A 164 8.10 5.02 -19.39
N ALA A 165 8.77 5.95 -20.06
CA ALA A 165 10.22 5.97 -20.12
C ALA A 165 10.76 7.26 -19.52
N LYS A 166 11.89 7.17 -18.82
CA LYS A 166 12.56 8.35 -18.27
C LYS A 166 14.00 8.42 -18.76
N ILE A 167 14.43 9.61 -19.14
CA ILE A 167 15.83 9.93 -19.41
C ILE A 167 16.33 10.69 -18.18
N ALA A 168 17.23 10.08 -17.42
CA ALA A 168 17.85 10.67 -16.24
C ALA A 168 19.26 11.14 -16.61
N TYR A 169 19.39 12.44 -16.88
CA TYR A 169 20.65 13.10 -17.23
C TYR A 169 21.38 13.55 -15.97
N VAL A 170 22.50 12.92 -15.66
CA VAL A 170 23.31 13.16 -14.46
C VAL A 170 24.49 14.05 -14.84
N THR A 171 24.54 15.27 -14.31
CA THR A 171 25.53 16.30 -14.65
C THR A 171 25.76 17.26 -13.48
N ASP A 172 26.85 18.02 -13.53
CA ASP A 172 27.13 19.19 -12.69
C ASP A 172 27.28 20.49 -13.53
N VAL A 173 26.92 20.44 -14.82
CA VAL A 173 27.03 21.57 -15.74
C VAL A 173 25.67 22.23 -15.94
N ASP A 174 25.50 23.45 -15.44
CA ASP A 174 24.24 24.22 -15.54
C ASP A 174 23.91 24.64 -16.99
N THR A 175 24.94 24.79 -17.83
CA THR A 175 24.82 25.36 -19.18
C THR A 175 25.57 24.51 -20.22
N PRO A 176 24.93 23.50 -20.83
CA PRO A 176 25.54 22.67 -21.86
C PRO A 176 26.01 23.47 -23.09
N HIS A 177 25.16 24.41 -23.53
CA HIS A 177 25.39 25.28 -24.69
C HIS A 177 25.06 26.71 -24.32
N LEU A 178 25.78 27.67 -24.88
CA LEU A 178 25.52 29.09 -24.64
C LEU A 178 24.23 29.51 -25.37
N PRO A 179 23.37 30.38 -24.79
CA PRO A 179 22.13 30.82 -25.42
C PRO A 179 22.28 31.42 -26.82
N SER A 180 23.45 31.96 -27.14
CA SER A 180 23.78 32.55 -28.44
C SER A 180 24.23 31.53 -29.51
N SER A 181 24.36 30.25 -29.17
CA SER A 181 24.91 29.23 -30.06
C SER A 181 23.80 28.49 -30.83
N ASN A 182 24.13 28.00 -32.03
CA ASN A 182 23.19 27.23 -32.85
C ASN A 182 22.82 25.89 -32.18
N GLU A 183 23.76 25.32 -31.43
CA GLU A 183 23.59 24.09 -30.66
C GLU A 183 22.55 24.24 -29.56
N PHE A 184 22.45 25.43 -28.94
CA PHE A 184 21.38 25.73 -27.97
C PHE A 184 19.99 25.68 -28.63
N GLN A 185 19.83 26.32 -29.79
CA GLN A 185 18.55 26.28 -30.51
C GLN A 185 18.22 24.86 -31.01
N ALA A 186 19.22 24.11 -31.49
CA ALA A 186 19.03 22.72 -31.89
C ALA A 186 18.57 21.84 -30.71
N ALA A 187 19.10 22.06 -29.51
CA ALA A 187 18.68 21.36 -28.31
C ALA A 187 17.23 21.69 -27.93
N LEU A 188 16.83 22.97 -27.95
CA LEU A 188 15.43 23.35 -27.67
C LEU A 188 14.45 22.82 -28.72
N GLN A 189 14.83 22.81 -30.00
CA GLN A 189 14.03 22.18 -31.05
C GLN A 189 13.85 20.68 -30.77
N LYS A 190 14.87 20.01 -30.24
CA LYS A 190 14.77 18.61 -29.81
C LYS A 190 13.93 18.42 -28.55
N ALA A 191 13.83 19.42 -27.69
CA ALA A 191 12.89 19.41 -26.56
C ALA A 191 11.43 19.37 -27.05
N ILE A 192 11.12 20.10 -28.12
CA ILE A 192 9.80 20.04 -28.79
C ILE A 192 9.56 18.65 -29.39
N ASP A 193 10.58 18.00 -29.93
CA ASP A 193 10.45 16.62 -30.42
C ASP A 193 10.15 15.59 -29.29
N LEU A 194 10.46 15.92 -28.04
CA LEU A 194 10.07 15.12 -26.88
C LEU A 194 8.62 15.40 -26.45
N GLU A 195 8.06 16.55 -26.82
CA GLU A 195 6.67 16.89 -26.56
C GLU A 195 5.74 15.87 -27.26
N GLY A 196 4.76 15.37 -26.52
CA GLY A 196 3.82 14.35 -27.02
C GLY A 196 4.37 12.92 -27.06
N LYS A 197 5.66 12.70 -26.78
CA LYS A 197 6.19 11.35 -26.49
C LYS A 197 5.90 10.97 -25.03
N GLU A 198 5.74 9.67 -24.76
CA GLU A 198 5.58 9.15 -23.39
C GLU A 198 6.91 9.08 -22.61
N PHE A 199 7.86 9.98 -22.93
CA PHE A 199 9.21 10.00 -22.38
C PHE A 199 9.40 11.25 -21.51
N GLU A 200 9.83 11.06 -20.25
CA GLU A 200 10.09 12.17 -19.34
C GLU A 200 11.59 12.44 -19.20
N PHE A 201 12.03 13.65 -19.55
CA PHE A 201 13.39 14.11 -19.29
C PHE A 201 13.54 14.66 -17.86
N HIS A 202 14.59 14.24 -17.16
CA HIS A 202 14.95 14.67 -15.82
C HIS A 202 16.45 14.97 -15.76
N VAL A 203 16.79 16.10 -15.17
CA VAL A 203 18.17 16.45 -14.82
C VAL A 203 18.39 16.08 -13.36
N ILE A 204 19.51 15.43 -13.08
CA ILE A 204 19.93 14.98 -11.76
C ILE A 204 21.24 15.71 -11.45
N PRO A 205 21.17 16.84 -10.72
CA PRO A 205 22.37 17.59 -10.40
C PRO A 205 23.26 16.84 -9.40
N MET A 206 24.58 16.89 -9.62
CA MET A 206 25.58 16.35 -8.70
C MET A 206 26.15 17.40 -7.74
N ASN A 207 25.73 18.65 -7.87
CA ASN A 207 25.96 19.78 -6.97
C ASN A 207 24.62 20.27 -6.38
N ASP A 208 24.65 20.76 -5.13
CA ASP A 208 23.45 21.27 -4.47
C ASP A 208 23.07 22.69 -4.95
N ASP A 209 24.04 23.46 -5.45
CA ASP A 209 23.86 24.81 -5.98
C ASP A 209 23.71 24.80 -7.52
N PHE A 210 22.79 24.01 -8.06
CA PHE A 210 22.57 23.87 -9.51
C PHE A 210 21.52 24.85 -10.03
N ASP A 211 21.85 25.62 -11.07
CA ASP A 211 20.92 26.59 -11.66
C ASP A 211 20.24 26.03 -12.92
N TYR A 212 18.91 25.88 -12.86
CA TYR A 212 18.11 25.43 -13.99
C TYR A 212 17.82 26.53 -15.01
N CYS A 213 17.83 27.81 -14.60
CA CYS A 213 17.37 28.93 -15.42
C CYS A 213 18.13 29.12 -16.75
N PRO A 214 19.47 28.93 -16.84
CA PRO A 214 20.23 29.20 -18.06
C PRO A 214 19.86 28.33 -19.27
N PHE A 215 19.35 27.12 -19.05
CA PHE A 215 19.08 26.16 -20.12
C PHE A 215 17.95 25.18 -19.78
N TYR A 216 18.08 24.45 -18.66
CA TYR A 216 17.23 23.30 -18.37
C TYR A 216 15.78 23.67 -18.06
N LYS A 217 15.51 24.84 -17.48
CA LYS A 217 14.15 25.33 -17.22
C LYS A 217 13.37 25.46 -18.52
N GLU A 218 13.95 26.09 -19.54
CA GLU A 218 13.34 26.21 -20.87
C GLU A 218 13.20 24.84 -21.55
N PHE A 219 14.26 24.03 -21.54
CA PHE A 219 14.22 22.69 -22.13
C PHE A 219 13.13 21.78 -21.51
N ILE A 220 13.05 21.73 -20.18
CA ILE A 220 12.08 20.88 -19.47
C ILE A 220 10.65 21.38 -19.67
N THR A 221 10.43 22.70 -19.63
CA THR A 221 9.08 23.27 -19.81
C THR A 221 8.55 23.06 -21.23
N LEU A 222 9.40 23.22 -22.25
CA LEU A 222 9.07 22.89 -23.64
C LEU A 222 8.74 21.40 -23.81
N SER A 223 9.61 20.50 -23.32
CA SER A 223 9.38 19.05 -23.45
C SER A 223 8.09 18.55 -22.76
N ARG A 224 7.62 19.26 -21.72
CA ARG A 224 6.42 18.89 -20.94
C ARG A 224 5.18 19.69 -21.33
N ALA A 225 5.28 20.67 -22.22
CA ALA A 225 4.23 21.63 -22.55
C ALA A 225 3.64 22.32 -21.30
N ILE A 226 4.51 22.77 -20.39
CA ILE A 226 4.12 23.47 -19.15
C ILE A 226 4.57 24.93 -19.23
N GLU A 227 3.78 25.85 -18.66
CA GLU A 227 4.16 27.25 -18.54
C GLU A 227 5.42 27.43 -17.67
N LEU A 228 6.31 28.35 -18.05
CA LEU A 228 7.58 28.62 -17.36
C LEU A 228 7.39 28.95 -15.87
N ASP A 229 6.30 29.64 -15.51
CA ASP A 229 5.99 30.05 -14.14
C ASP A 229 5.49 28.89 -13.26
N ALA A 230 5.05 27.80 -13.87
CA ALA A 230 4.62 26.59 -13.16
C ALA A 230 5.79 25.63 -12.89
N PHE A 231 7.00 25.92 -13.40
CA PHE A 231 8.20 25.14 -13.08
C PHE A 231 8.63 25.38 -11.64
N VAL A 232 8.68 24.30 -10.86
CA VAL A 232 9.20 24.29 -9.50
C VAL A 232 10.54 23.57 -9.51
N GLU A 233 11.58 24.26 -9.08
CA GLU A 233 12.92 23.69 -8.96
C GLU A 233 12.92 22.53 -7.95
N PRO A 234 13.31 21.32 -8.38
CA PRO A 234 13.38 20.18 -7.49
C PRO A 234 14.64 20.26 -6.62
N ASP A 235 14.58 19.66 -5.43
CA ASP A 235 15.75 19.52 -4.54
C ASP A 235 16.75 18.49 -5.13
N PRO A 236 18.00 18.89 -5.44
CA PRO A 236 19.01 17.99 -5.99
C PRO A 236 19.31 16.77 -5.11
N SER A 237 19.35 16.95 -3.79
CA SER A 237 19.65 15.86 -2.85
C SER A 237 18.55 14.80 -2.89
N LEU A 238 17.28 15.24 -2.91
CA LEU A 238 16.14 14.35 -3.04
C LEU A 238 16.13 13.62 -4.39
N LEU A 239 16.48 14.31 -5.49
CA LEU A 239 16.54 13.69 -6.82
C LEU A 239 17.57 12.55 -6.85
N ARG A 240 18.75 12.76 -6.24
CA ARG A 240 19.79 11.72 -6.11
C ARG A 240 19.29 10.53 -5.29
N GLU A 241 18.62 10.76 -4.16
CA GLU A 241 18.05 9.70 -3.32
C GLU A 241 16.97 8.89 -4.07
N MET A 242 16.03 9.58 -4.72
CA MET A 242 14.96 8.94 -5.52
C MET A 242 15.49 8.18 -6.73
N LEU A 243 16.62 8.63 -7.30
CA LEU A 243 17.28 7.95 -8.40
C LEU A 243 18.01 6.68 -7.93
N ALA A 244 18.69 6.76 -6.78
CA ALA A 244 19.45 5.66 -6.20
C ALA A 244 18.55 4.50 -5.76
N ASP A 245 17.46 4.79 -5.05
CA ASP A 245 16.58 3.74 -4.55
C ASP A 245 15.28 3.60 -5.36
N ARG A 246 15.25 2.58 -6.23
CA ARG A 246 14.06 2.25 -7.00
C ARG A 246 12.89 1.80 -6.14
N LYS A 247 13.12 1.36 -4.89
CA LYS A 247 12.04 1.09 -3.92
C LYS A 247 11.29 2.39 -3.60
N LEU A 248 12.00 3.48 -3.35
CA LEU A 248 11.38 4.79 -3.10
C LEU A 248 10.54 5.23 -4.30
N LYS A 249 11.04 5.07 -5.52
CA LYS A 249 10.27 5.38 -6.74
C LYS A 249 8.97 4.57 -6.84
N GLN A 250 8.97 3.28 -6.47
CA GLN A 250 7.72 2.50 -6.44
C GLN A 250 6.68 3.08 -5.48
N ASP A 251 7.11 3.69 -4.38
CA ASP A 251 6.19 4.30 -3.41
C ASP A 251 5.48 5.53 -3.98
N PHE A 252 6.13 6.25 -4.89
CA PHE A 252 5.59 7.46 -5.52
C PHE A 252 4.89 7.21 -6.87
N LEU A 253 4.98 6.00 -7.42
CA LEU A 253 4.47 5.73 -8.76
C LEU A 253 2.93 5.68 -8.76
N ARG A 254 2.31 6.69 -9.36
CA ARG A 254 0.84 6.81 -9.44
C ARG A 254 0.27 5.88 -10.50
N ARG A 255 -0.06 4.64 -10.12
CA ARG A 255 -0.80 3.71 -10.99
C ARG A 255 -2.29 3.88 -10.78
N CYS A 256 -2.98 4.37 -11.81
CA CYS A 256 -4.44 4.46 -11.81
C CYS A 256 -5.03 3.06 -11.64
N LEU A 257 -5.98 2.91 -10.72
CA LEU A 257 -6.71 1.66 -10.51
C LEU A 257 -7.90 1.53 -11.46
N GLY A 258 -8.41 2.66 -11.93
CA GLY A 258 -9.53 2.74 -12.85
C GLY A 258 -10.09 4.16 -12.93
N HIS A 259 -10.92 4.35 -13.95
CA HIS A 259 -11.67 5.58 -14.19
C HIS A 259 -13.13 5.32 -13.81
N PHE A 260 -13.82 6.32 -13.30
CA PHE A 260 -15.26 6.25 -13.05
C PHE A 260 -15.90 7.64 -13.15
N ALA A 261 -17.20 7.64 -13.42
CA ALA A 261 -18.00 8.87 -13.35
C ALA A 261 -18.39 9.15 -11.89
N PHE A 262 -18.13 10.36 -11.41
CA PHE A 262 -18.64 10.85 -10.14
C PHE A 262 -19.87 11.72 -10.38
N HIS A 263 -21.05 11.19 -10.03
CA HIS A 263 -22.33 11.86 -10.17
C HIS A 263 -22.64 12.72 -8.94
N LEU A 264 -22.78 14.04 -9.15
CA LEU A 264 -23.26 14.98 -8.15
C LEU A 264 -24.79 15.10 -8.17
N GLY A 265 -25.38 14.78 -9.31
CA GLY A 265 -26.83 14.73 -9.51
C GLY A 265 -27.17 14.00 -10.82
N PRO A 266 -28.46 13.94 -11.21
CA PRO A 266 -28.89 13.21 -12.40
C PRO A 266 -28.22 13.66 -13.70
N ASN A 267 -27.98 14.97 -13.84
CA ASN A 267 -27.46 15.58 -15.06
C ASN A 267 -26.07 16.22 -14.88
N LEU A 268 -25.42 15.97 -13.74
CA LEU A 268 -24.11 16.53 -13.44
C LEU A 268 -23.16 15.44 -12.95
N SER A 269 -22.19 15.12 -13.79
CA SER A 269 -21.11 14.17 -13.49
C SER A 269 -19.76 14.77 -13.88
N MET A 270 -18.72 14.24 -13.26
CA MET A 270 -17.33 14.52 -13.63
C MET A 270 -16.57 13.21 -13.81
N SER A 271 -15.57 13.21 -14.68
CA SER A 271 -14.66 12.09 -14.88
C SER A 271 -13.54 12.16 -13.85
N VAL A 272 -13.32 11.04 -13.16
CA VAL A 272 -12.31 10.94 -12.10
C VAL A 272 -11.57 9.63 -12.18
N GLN A 273 -10.31 9.69 -11.77
CA GLN A 273 -9.43 8.55 -11.57
C GLN A 273 -9.26 8.31 -10.08
N TYR A 274 -8.95 7.07 -9.72
CA TYR A 274 -8.50 6.77 -8.38
C TYR A 274 -7.23 5.91 -8.35
N TYR A 275 -6.44 6.15 -7.32
CA TYR A 275 -5.14 5.54 -7.07
C TYR A 275 -5.15 4.91 -5.67
N ASN A 276 -4.25 3.96 -5.40
CA ASN A 276 -4.02 3.56 -4.01
C ASN A 276 -3.42 4.75 -3.26
N TYR A 277 -3.96 5.07 -2.07
CA TYR A 277 -3.37 6.11 -1.21
C TYR A 277 -2.11 5.58 -0.52
N PHE A 278 -2.20 4.34 -0.02
CA PHE A 278 -1.07 3.55 0.44
C PHE A 278 -1.26 2.11 -0.04
N GLN A 279 -0.17 1.48 -0.46
CA GLN A 279 -0.18 0.09 -0.88
C GLN A 279 0.78 -0.71 -0.01
N ARG A 280 0.28 -1.78 0.61
CA ARG A 280 1.14 -2.75 1.30
C ARG A 280 2.06 -3.40 0.27
N ARG A 281 3.37 -3.30 0.48
CA ARG A 281 4.36 -4.03 -0.32
C ARG A 281 4.12 -5.53 -0.16
N ALA A 282 3.98 -6.22 -1.29
CA ALA A 282 3.84 -7.66 -1.30
C ALA A 282 5.23 -8.30 -1.31
N LEU A 283 5.42 -9.37 -0.55
CA LEU A 283 6.64 -10.17 -0.66
C LEU A 283 6.74 -10.77 -2.07
N PRO A 284 7.98 -10.93 -2.62
CA PRO A 284 8.20 -11.61 -3.88
C PRO A 284 7.50 -12.96 -3.92
N ARG A 285 6.83 -13.27 -5.03
CA ARG A 285 6.14 -14.56 -5.19
C ARG A 285 7.17 -15.65 -5.42
N LYS A 286 6.99 -16.78 -4.73
CA LYS A 286 7.78 -17.98 -5.00
C LYS A 286 7.50 -18.48 -6.41
N VAL A 287 8.56 -18.80 -7.15
CA VAL A 287 8.49 -19.35 -8.50
C VAL A 287 8.96 -20.81 -8.44
N GLN A 288 8.27 -21.69 -9.16
CA GLN A 288 8.70 -23.09 -9.29
C GLN A 288 9.83 -23.16 -10.32
N ILE A 289 10.94 -23.79 -9.93
CA ILE A 289 12.08 -24.02 -10.80
C ILE A 289 12.35 -25.51 -10.94
N MET A 290 12.92 -25.89 -12.07
CA MET A 290 13.33 -27.27 -12.32
C MET A 290 14.72 -27.50 -11.72
N ARG A 291 14.85 -28.54 -10.87
CA ARG A 291 16.07 -28.78 -10.07
C ARG A 291 17.35 -28.99 -10.89
N ARG A 292 17.24 -29.52 -12.12
CA ARG A 292 18.41 -29.87 -12.95
C ARG A 292 19.09 -28.66 -13.60
N ASP A 293 18.33 -27.66 -13.99
CA ASP A 293 18.78 -26.54 -14.83
C ASP A 293 18.33 -25.17 -14.31
N ASN A 294 17.64 -25.14 -13.17
CA ASN A 294 17.04 -23.94 -12.57
C ASN A 294 16.10 -23.16 -13.51
N SER A 295 15.59 -23.81 -14.57
CA SER A 295 14.63 -23.18 -15.48
C SER A 295 13.27 -22.97 -14.82
N VAL A 296 12.59 -21.88 -15.17
CA VAL A 296 11.29 -21.52 -14.61
C VAL A 296 10.18 -22.42 -15.15
N VAL A 297 9.36 -22.99 -14.27
CA VAL A 297 8.25 -23.88 -14.61
C VAL A 297 6.94 -23.09 -14.75
N SER A 298 6.24 -23.29 -15.86
CA SER A 298 4.90 -22.74 -16.06
C SER A 298 3.82 -23.68 -15.51
N THR A 299 3.00 -23.20 -14.58
CA THR A 299 1.87 -23.95 -14.02
C THR A 299 0.59 -23.68 -14.81
N LYS A 300 -0.05 -24.72 -15.37
CA LYS A 300 -1.39 -24.66 -15.97
C LYS A 300 -2.36 -25.50 -15.15
N ARG A 301 -3.47 -24.92 -14.71
CA ARG A 301 -4.53 -25.64 -13.98
C ARG A 301 -5.66 -26.01 -14.94
N GLN A 302 -5.99 -27.30 -15.00
CA GLN A 302 -7.14 -27.81 -15.75
C GLN A 302 -8.12 -28.49 -14.79
N ILE A 303 -9.42 -28.31 -15.04
CA ILE A 303 -10.50 -28.96 -14.28
C ILE A 303 -11.10 -30.02 -15.19
N ILE A 304 -11.03 -31.27 -14.76
CA ILE A 304 -11.50 -32.43 -15.52
C ILE A 304 -12.60 -33.11 -14.72
N VAL A 305 -13.73 -33.37 -15.38
CA VAL A 305 -14.83 -34.14 -14.79
C VAL A 305 -14.78 -35.56 -15.33
N ARG A 306 -14.74 -36.52 -14.40
CA ARG A 306 -14.71 -37.95 -14.69
C ARG A 306 -15.97 -38.62 -14.17
N LYS A 307 -16.64 -39.37 -15.03
CA LYS A 307 -17.72 -40.28 -14.62
C LYS A 307 -17.13 -41.69 -14.48
N HIS A 308 -17.15 -42.21 -13.26
CA HIS A 308 -16.69 -43.56 -12.94
C HIS A 308 -17.87 -44.54 -12.85
N GLU A 309 -17.68 -45.76 -13.38
CA GLU A 309 -18.52 -46.93 -13.10
C GLU A 309 -17.59 -48.06 -12.63
N GLY A 310 -17.50 -48.30 -11.32
CA GLY A 310 -16.47 -49.17 -10.74
C GLY A 310 -15.09 -48.50 -10.81
N GLU A 311 -14.07 -49.24 -11.27
CA GLU A 311 -12.69 -48.72 -11.43
C GLU A 311 -12.42 -48.07 -12.81
N GLU A 312 -13.34 -48.21 -13.78
CA GLU A 312 -13.16 -47.68 -15.15
C GLU A 312 -13.74 -46.27 -15.33
N ILE A 313 -13.01 -45.43 -16.08
CA ILE A 313 -13.44 -44.07 -16.48
C ILE A 313 -14.18 -44.17 -17.82
N LYS A 314 -15.52 -43.99 -17.82
CA LYS A 314 -16.33 -44.03 -19.06
C LYS A 314 -16.34 -42.71 -19.83
N HIS A 315 -16.33 -41.58 -19.13
CA HIS A 315 -16.37 -40.26 -19.74
C HIS A 315 -15.42 -39.32 -19.02
N GLU A 316 -14.55 -38.66 -19.80
CA GLU A 316 -13.65 -37.62 -19.35
C GLU A 316 -13.85 -36.40 -20.25
N TYR A 317 -14.21 -35.27 -19.66
CA TYR A 317 -14.27 -34.01 -20.38
C TYR A 317 -13.73 -32.87 -19.53
N GLN A 318 -13.08 -31.93 -20.21
CA GLN A 318 -12.56 -30.73 -19.59
C GLN A 318 -13.70 -29.70 -19.44
N MET A 319 -13.86 -29.16 -18.23
CA MET A 319 -14.81 -28.09 -17.98
C MET A 319 -14.11 -26.75 -17.79
N LYS A 320 -14.68 -25.70 -18.38
CA LYS A 320 -14.31 -24.33 -18.03
C LYS A 320 -14.91 -24.00 -16.66
N ALA A 321 -14.23 -23.17 -15.87
CA ALA A 321 -14.65 -22.81 -14.51
C ALA A 321 -16.07 -22.17 -14.45
N ASN A 322 -16.52 -21.54 -15.53
CA ASN A 322 -17.83 -20.90 -15.65
C ASN A 322 -18.98 -21.87 -16.01
N GLN A 323 -18.67 -23.11 -16.42
CA GLN A 323 -19.68 -24.14 -16.76
C GLN A 323 -20.12 -24.94 -15.53
N GLY A 324 -19.48 -24.73 -14.37
CA GLY A 324 -19.83 -25.38 -13.11
C GLY A 324 -21.03 -24.72 -12.42
N TRP A 325 -21.56 -25.43 -11.43
CA TRP A 325 -22.55 -24.92 -10.49
C TRP A 325 -22.04 -25.10 -9.07
N TYR A 326 -22.40 -24.17 -8.19
CA TYR A 326 -22.19 -24.29 -6.76
C TYR A 326 -23.45 -24.86 -6.11
N LYS A 327 -23.27 -25.79 -5.18
CA LYS A 327 -24.35 -26.31 -4.34
C LYS A 327 -24.15 -25.78 -2.92
N PHE A 328 -25.20 -25.18 -2.38
CA PHE A 328 -25.28 -24.76 -0.99
C PHE A 328 -26.41 -25.52 -0.34
N ASP A 329 -26.14 -26.17 0.77
CA ASP A 329 -27.15 -26.87 1.54
C ASP A 329 -27.67 -25.93 2.64
N LEU A 330 -28.94 -25.55 2.53
CA LEU A 330 -29.66 -24.71 3.49
C LEU A 330 -30.58 -25.61 4.32
N GLY A 331 -30.02 -26.21 5.37
CA GLY A 331 -30.68 -27.28 6.11
C GLY A 331 -30.93 -28.48 5.20
N GLU A 332 -32.19 -28.89 5.05
CA GLU A 332 -32.59 -30.02 4.20
C GLU A 332 -32.72 -29.67 2.71
N LYS A 333 -32.69 -28.38 2.34
CA LYS A 333 -32.84 -27.94 0.96
C LYS A 333 -31.50 -27.67 0.31
N SER A 334 -31.17 -28.43 -0.74
CA SER A 334 -30.02 -28.13 -1.58
C SER A 334 -30.35 -27.11 -2.65
N LEU A 335 -29.63 -25.99 -2.66
CA LEU A 335 -29.76 -24.94 -3.66
C LEU A 335 -28.57 -24.99 -4.63
N ARG A 336 -28.84 -25.11 -5.93
CA ARG A 336 -27.82 -25.11 -6.98
C ARG A 336 -27.83 -23.77 -7.71
N LEU A 337 -26.69 -23.08 -7.71
CA LEU A 337 -26.49 -21.80 -8.38
C LEU A 337 -25.43 -21.94 -9.46
N THR A 338 -25.77 -21.59 -10.69
CA THR A 338 -24.82 -21.41 -11.77
C THR A 338 -24.00 -20.13 -11.53
N MET A 339 -22.79 -20.07 -12.11
CA MET A 339 -21.95 -18.87 -12.02
C MET A 339 -22.66 -17.62 -12.55
N THR A 340 -23.42 -17.74 -13.65
CA THR A 340 -24.20 -16.64 -14.23
C THR A 340 -25.21 -16.06 -13.24
N ARG A 341 -25.91 -16.92 -12.48
CA ARG A 341 -26.87 -16.45 -11.47
C ARG A 341 -26.18 -15.77 -10.29
N MET A 342 -25.00 -16.26 -9.89
CA MET A 342 -24.20 -15.55 -8.87
C MET A 342 -23.77 -14.17 -9.33
N ASP A 343 -23.37 -14.05 -10.60
CA ASP A 343 -22.96 -12.78 -11.17
C ASP A 343 -24.13 -11.80 -11.27
N MET A 344 -25.35 -12.27 -11.59
CA MET A 344 -26.57 -11.44 -11.56
C MET A 344 -26.82 -10.85 -10.17
N VAL A 345 -26.69 -11.64 -9.11
CA VAL A 345 -26.87 -11.15 -7.72
C VAL A 345 -25.81 -10.11 -7.34
N ARG A 346 -24.63 -10.15 -7.98
CA ARG A 346 -23.53 -9.20 -7.72
C ARG A 346 -23.57 -7.95 -8.60
N ASN A 347 -24.24 -8.01 -9.76
CA ASN A 347 -24.33 -6.92 -10.72
C ASN A 347 -25.53 -6.01 -10.41
N MET A 348 -25.38 -5.11 -9.44
CA MET A 348 -26.44 -4.14 -9.13
C MET A 348 -26.36 -2.85 -9.97
N HIS A 349 -25.16 -2.37 -10.29
CA HIS A 349 -24.94 -1.12 -11.05
C HIS A 349 -23.63 -1.15 -11.83
N LYS A 350 -23.53 -0.31 -12.87
CA LYS A 350 -22.26 -0.02 -13.57
C LYS A 350 -21.27 0.67 -12.59
N PRO A 351 -19.95 0.63 -12.83
CA PRO A 351 -18.97 1.30 -11.96
C PRO A 351 -19.13 2.82 -11.98
N HIS A 352 -19.50 3.41 -10.84
CA HIS A 352 -19.57 4.87 -10.67
C HIS A 352 -19.54 5.24 -9.18
N MET A 353 -19.48 6.54 -8.91
CA MET A 353 -19.66 7.09 -7.57
C MET A 353 -20.86 8.04 -7.55
N GLN A 354 -21.72 7.94 -6.54
CA GLN A 354 -22.86 8.82 -6.36
C GLN A 354 -22.69 9.65 -5.09
N LEU A 355 -22.88 10.96 -5.23
CA LEU A 355 -23.01 11.86 -4.10
C LEU A 355 -24.29 11.56 -3.31
N LEU A 356 -24.15 11.38 -1.99
CA LEU A 356 -25.29 11.27 -1.07
C LEU A 356 -25.49 12.57 -0.29
N GLY A 357 -24.41 13.28 0.04
CA GLY A 357 -24.50 14.57 0.70
C GLY A 357 -23.18 15.02 1.33
N PHE A 358 -23.23 16.10 2.08
CA PHE A 358 -22.07 16.70 2.76
C PHE A 358 -22.24 16.62 4.28
N LYS A 359 -21.17 16.32 5.00
CA LYS A 359 -21.10 16.40 6.47
C LYS A 359 -19.94 17.29 6.90
N HIS A 360 -19.97 17.77 8.14
CA HIS A 360 -18.80 18.44 8.73
C HIS A 360 -17.68 17.43 8.97
N ARG A 361 -16.42 17.86 8.88
CA ARG A 361 -15.25 16.99 9.08
C ARG A 361 -15.25 16.32 10.46
N SER A 362 -15.72 17.01 11.49
CA SER A 362 -15.87 16.47 12.86
C SER A 362 -16.85 15.30 12.97
N ALA A 363 -17.71 15.06 11.98
CA ALA A 363 -18.62 13.92 11.99
C ALA A 363 -17.92 12.59 11.63
N LEU A 364 -16.68 12.63 11.15
CA LEU A 364 -15.88 11.44 10.89
C LEU A 364 -15.14 11.04 12.17
N PRO A 365 -15.34 9.82 12.71
CA PRO A 365 -14.58 9.35 13.87
C PRO A 365 -13.08 9.30 13.59
N GLU A 366 -12.26 9.60 14.59
CA GLU A 366 -10.79 9.58 14.47
C GLU A 366 -10.26 8.16 14.19
N VAL A 367 -10.85 7.16 14.84
CA VAL A 367 -10.44 5.74 14.72
C VAL A 367 -11.42 5.00 13.82
N LEU A 368 -11.24 5.13 12.51
CA LEU A 368 -12.04 4.42 11.53
C LEU A 368 -11.16 3.80 10.44
N TYR A 369 -11.10 2.47 10.42
CA TYR A 369 -10.40 1.74 9.36
C TYR A 369 -11.16 0.47 8.98
N SER A 370 -11.58 0.39 7.71
CA SER A 370 -12.19 -0.82 7.12
C SER A 370 -11.31 -1.44 6.03
N LYS A 371 -10.71 -0.58 5.20
CA LYS A 371 -9.91 -0.96 4.03
C LYS A 371 -8.90 0.17 3.76
N PRO A 372 -7.73 -0.09 3.13
CA PRO A 372 -6.86 0.96 2.65
C PRO A 372 -7.62 2.02 1.85
N SER A 373 -7.32 3.29 2.14
CA SER A 373 -7.93 4.42 1.44
C SER A 373 -7.39 4.52 0.01
N ASN A 374 -8.18 5.12 -0.87
CA ASN A 374 -7.73 5.50 -2.21
C ASN A 374 -7.57 7.02 -2.30
N PHE A 375 -6.88 7.49 -3.32
CA PHE A 375 -6.81 8.90 -3.70
C PHE A 375 -7.64 9.13 -4.96
N MET A 376 -8.41 10.22 -5.03
CA MET A 376 -9.21 10.60 -6.19
C MET A 376 -8.67 11.88 -6.82
N TYR A 377 -8.51 11.87 -8.14
CA TYR A 377 -8.03 13.01 -8.92
C TYR A 377 -8.81 13.13 -10.24
N PRO A 378 -9.06 14.35 -10.77
CA PRO A 378 -9.87 14.52 -11.97
C PRO A 378 -9.10 14.18 -13.24
N ASP A 379 -9.84 13.75 -14.27
CA ASP A 379 -9.35 13.74 -15.65
C ASP A 379 -10.40 14.35 -16.58
N ASP A 380 -9.96 14.87 -17.71
CA ASP A 380 -10.86 15.40 -18.75
C ASP A 380 -10.92 14.43 -19.96
N GLN A 381 -10.64 13.14 -19.75
CA GLN A 381 -10.60 12.16 -20.85
C GLN A 381 -12.00 11.83 -21.35
N SER A 382 -12.94 11.57 -20.43
CA SER A 382 -14.32 11.21 -20.80
C SER A 382 -15.29 12.39 -20.71
N ILE A 383 -15.06 13.33 -19.78
CA ILE A 383 -15.92 14.50 -19.57
C ILE A 383 -15.05 15.75 -19.47
N ILE A 384 -15.13 16.61 -20.48
CA ILE A 384 -14.37 17.87 -20.55
C ILE A 384 -14.87 18.84 -19.46
N GLY A 385 -13.94 19.49 -18.75
CA GLY A 385 -14.26 20.44 -17.68
C GLY A 385 -14.37 19.82 -16.28
N SER A 386 -14.11 18.52 -16.16
CA SER A 386 -14.08 17.80 -14.89
C SER A 386 -13.01 18.36 -13.95
N LYS A 387 -11.82 18.73 -14.45
CA LYS A 387 -10.77 19.37 -13.65
C LYS A 387 -11.24 20.67 -12.98
N ARG A 388 -11.98 21.51 -13.70
CA ARG A 388 -12.51 22.79 -13.18
C ARG A 388 -13.56 22.56 -12.10
N LEU A 389 -14.51 21.65 -12.35
CA LEU A 389 -15.55 21.31 -11.38
C LEU A 389 -14.98 20.67 -10.11
N PHE A 390 -14.03 19.74 -10.28
CA PHE A 390 -13.33 19.09 -9.19
C PHE A 390 -12.58 20.12 -8.32
N ARG A 391 -11.84 21.05 -8.95
CA ARG A 391 -11.09 22.08 -8.22
C ARG A 391 -12.02 22.95 -7.38
N GLY A 392 -13.11 23.44 -7.98
CA GLY A 392 -14.10 24.24 -7.26
C GLY A 392 -14.75 23.48 -6.10
N LEU A 393 -15.08 22.20 -6.28
CA LEU A 393 -15.63 21.36 -5.22
C LEU A 393 -14.63 21.15 -4.08
N TRP A 394 -13.38 20.86 -4.41
CA TRP A 394 -12.29 20.64 -3.45
C TRP A 394 -12.01 21.88 -2.62
N GLU A 395 -11.86 23.05 -3.25
CA GLU A 395 -11.61 24.32 -2.55
C GLU A 395 -12.75 24.66 -1.58
N ARG A 396 -14.00 24.47 -2.00
CA ARG A 396 -15.16 24.73 -1.15
C ARG A 396 -15.29 23.74 0.02
N CYS A 397 -14.89 22.48 -0.18
CA CYS A 397 -14.88 21.50 0.90
C CYS A 397 -13.81 21.82 1.94
N LEU A 398 -12.63 22.29 1.53
CA LEU A 398 -11.60 22.77 2.46
C LEU A 398 -12.07 23.99 3.24
N GLN A 399 -12.52 25.04 2.55
CA GLN A 399 -12.95 26.31 3.18
C GLN A 399 -14.08 26.13 4.20
N ARG A 400 -14.96 25.14 3.99
CA ARG A 400 -16.15 24.91 4.84
C ARG A 400 -15.99 23.71 5.78
N GLU A 401 -14.80 23.12 5.85
CA GLU A 401 -14.51 21.89 6.60
C GLU A 401 -15.53 20.78 6.34
N LYS A 402 -15.90 20.59 5.06
CA LYS A 402 -16.88 19.58 4.65
C LYS A 402 -16.20 18.35 4.08
N ILE A 403 -16.80 17.21 4.42
CA ILE A 403 -16.53 15.91 3.83
C ILE A 403 -17.73 15.50 2.99
N ILE A 404 -17.49 14.72 1.95
CA ILE A 404 -18.53 14.29 1.02
C ILE A 404 -18.84 12.82 1.27
N VAL A 405 -20.10 12.49 1.51
CA VAL A 405 -20.55 11.10 1.68
C VAL A 405 -21.04 10.59 0.34
N CYS A 406 -20.51 9.46 -0.11
CA CYS A 406 -20.80 8.89 -1.40
C CYS A 406 -21.10 7.38 -1.32
N LEU A 407 -21.83 6.87 -2.31
CA LEU A 407 -21.92 5.45 -2.61
C LEU A 407 -20.95 5.13 -3.76
N PHE A 408 -20.02 4.19 -3.54
CA PHE A 408 -18.97 3.87 -4.51
C PHE A 408 -19.05 2.43 -5.00
N MET A 409 -19.10 2.27 -6.32
CA MET A 409 -19.07 0.99 -7.03
C MET A 409 -17.79 0.94 -7.87
N SER A 410 -16.73 0.38 -7.27
CA SER A 410 -15.38 0.47 -7.84
C SER A 410 -15.17 -0.29 -9.16
N LYS A 411 -15.90 -1.41 -9.35
CA LYS A 411 -15.76 -2.34 -10.49
C LYS A 411 -17.09 -3.02 -10.80
N ARG A 412 -17.24 -3.59 -12.00
CA ARG A 412 -18.39 -4.44 -12.35
C ARG A 412 -18.44 -5.62 -11.36
N LYS A 413 -19.65 -6.09 -11.00
CA LYS A 413 -19.88 -7.15 -10.00
C LYS A 413 -19.38 -6.84 -8.59
N SER A 414 -19.00 -5.58 -8.29
CA SER A 414 -18.58 -5.18 -6.94
C SER A 414 -19.76 -4.73 -6.09
N ILE A 415 -19.75 -5.11 -4.82
CA ILE A 415 -20.77 -4.68 -3.85
C ILE A 415 -20.60 -3.18 -3.60
N PRO A 416 -21.66 -2.37 -3.66
CA PRO A 416 -21.57 -0.93 -3.40
C PRO A 416 -21.10 -0.68 -1.96
N ARG A 417 -20.21 0.30 -1.78
CA ARG A 417 -19.63 0.65 -0.48
C ARG A 417 -19.87 2.12 -0.18
N TYR A 418 -20.29 2.40 1.05
CA TYR A 418 -20.31 3.77 1.53
C TYR A 418 -18.87 4.27 1.74
N VAL A 419 -18.57 5.43 1.18
CA VAL A 419 -17.26 6.07 1.29
C VAL A 419 -17.42 7.54 1.65
N VAL A 420 -16.36 8.10 2.21
CA VAL A 420 -16.24 9.52 2.50
C VAL A 420 -15.06 10.08 1.71
N LEU A 421 -15.30 11.17 0.98
CA LEU A 421 -14.25 11.96 0.37
C LEU A 421 -13.79 13.02 1.36
N VAL A 422 -12.55 12.89 1.81
CA VAL A 422 -11.89 13.85 2.70
C VAL A 422 -10.97 14.72 1.84
N PRO A 423 -11.15 16.06 1.80
CA PRO A 423 -10.23 16.91 1.06
C PRO A 423 -8.86 16.91 1.74
N VAL A 424 -7.82 16.72 0.95
CA VAL A 424 -6.41 16.74 1.34
C VAL A 424 -5.70 17.82 0.54
N GLN A 425 -4.88 18.61 1.21
CA GLN A 425 -4.04 19.66 0.64
C GLN A 425 -2.59 19.38 1.01
N VAL A 426 -1.68 19.71 0.10
CA VAL A 426 -0.25 19.67 0.38
C VAL A 426 0.16 20.95 1.10
N ASP A 427 0.74 20.82 2.30
CA ASP A 427 1.30 21.98 2.99
C ASP A 427 2.57 22.47 2.27
N LYS A 428 2.49 23.69 1.72
CA LYS A 428 3.59 24.35 0.99
C LYS A 428 4.79 24.70 1.88
N SER A 429 4.64 24.64 3.21
CA SER A 429 5.74 24.82 4.17
C SER A 429 6.51 23.51 4.44
N GLU A 430 5.95 22.36 4.09
CA GLU A 430 6.54 21.03 4.32
C GLU A 430 7.04 20.37 3.01
N VAL A 431 7.55 21.16 2.05
CA VAL A 431 8.09 20.67 0.77
C VAL A 431 9.21 19.63 0.97
N LYS A 432 9.86 19.64 2.15
CA LYS A 432 10.91 18.70 2.55
C LYS A 432 10.41 17.37 3.16
N SER A 433 9.11 17.23 3.43
CA SER A 433 8.52 16.05 4.09
C SER A 433 8.11 14.99 3.07
N TYR A 434 8.38 13.70 3.32
CA TYR A 434 7.94 12.57 2.48
C TYR A 434 6.43 12.62 2.17
N ARG A 435 5.61 13.19 3.07
CA ARG A 435 4.17 13.37 2.87
C ARG A 435 3.81 14.35 1.75
N SER A 436 4.57 15.42 1.54
CA SER A 436 4.29 16.39 0.46
C SER A 436 4.58 15.81 -0.93
N GLN A 437 5.40 14.76 -0.99
CA GLN A 437 5.75 14.03 -2.21
C GLN A 437 4.73 12.93 -2.55
N LEU A 438 4.07 12.34 -1.55
CA LEU A 438 3.12 11.22 -1.72
C LEU A 438 1.78 11.63 -2.33
N CYS A 439 1.24 12.78 -1.96
CA CYS A 439 -0.14 13.17 -2.29
C CYS A 439 -0.16 14.55 -2.93
N GLY A 440 -0.82 14.70 -4.07
CA GLY A 440 -1.19 16.02 -4.57
C GLY A 440 -2.44 16.55 -3.86
N ASP A 441 -2.87 17.75 -4.24
CA ASP A 441 -4.19 18.27 -3.87
C ASP A 441 -5.29 17.36 -4.43
N GLY A 442 -6.23 16.93 -3.59
CA GLY A 442 -7.35 16.09 -4.05
C GLY A 442 -8.19 15.52 -2.92
N PHE A 443 -8.90 14.42 -3.20
CA PHE A 443 -9.77 13.77 -2.22
C PHE A 443 -9.25 12.39 -1.84
N LYS A 444 -9.10 12.15 -0.53
CA LYS A 444 -8.90 10.80 0.02
C LYS A 444 -10.25 10.10 0.14
N ILE A 445 -10.38 8.94 -0.51
CA ILE A 445 -11.54 8.05 -0.40
C ILE A 445 -11.36 7.16 0.82
N VAL A 446 -12.12 7.42 1.88
CA VAL A 446 -12.15 6.63 3.11
C VAL A 446 -13.36 5.69 3.09
N TYR A 447 -13.13 4.39 3.29
CA TYR A 447 -14.19 3.39 3.28
C TYR A 447 -14.87 3.30 4.65
N LEU A 448 -16.20 3.46 4.69
CA LEU A 448 -16.98 3.31 5.91
C LEU A 448 -17.27 1.82 6.18
N PRO A 449 -17.15 1.35 7.43
CA PRO A 449 -17.56 0.00 7.79
C PRO A 449 -19.09 -0.10 7.80
N GLU A 450 -19.61 -1.17 7.20
CA GLU A 450 -21.00 -1.60 7.40
C GLU A 450 -21.22 -2.09 8.84
N ALA A 451 -22.46 -2.09 9.32
CA ALA A 451 -22.84 -2.52 10.67
C ALA A 451 -22.25 -3.88 11.08
N LYS A 452 -22.22 -4.84 10.14
CA LYS A 452 -21.66 -6.19 10.38
C LYS A 452 -20.16 -6.22 10.72
N HIS A 453 -19.42 -5.16 10.39
CA HIS A 453 -17.99 -5.05 10.69
C HIS A 453 -17.72 -4.35 12.03
N ILE A 454 -18.74 -3.70 12.61
CA ILE A 454 -18.63 -3.03 13.90
C ILE A 454 -18.79 -4.11 14.99
N ARG A 455 -17.78 -4.24 15.85
CA ARG A 455 -17.81 -5.16 16.98
C ARG A 455 -18.20 -4.39 18.23
N HIS A 456 -19.27 -4.84 18.90
CA HIS A 456 -19.58 -4.37 20.24
C HIS A 456 -18.64 -5.08 21.22
N ILE A 457 -17.85 -4.28 21.94
CA ILE A 457 -16.93 -4.76 22.97
C ILE A 457 -17.56 -4.39 24.31
N ASP A 458 -17.83 -5.39 25.14
CA ASP A 458 -18.32 -5.17 26.51
C ASP A 458 -17.14 -4.71 27.36
N MET A 459 -17.12 -3.41 27.69
CA MET A 459 -16.05 -2.76 28.45
C MET A 459 -16.15 -3.03 29.97
N CYS A 460 -16.56 -4.23 30.39
CA CYS A 460 -16.76 -4.55 31.81
C CYS A 460 -15.44 -4.49 32.59
N ASP A 461 -15.55 -3.93 33.81
CA ASP A 461 -14.61 -3.79 34.94
C ASP A 461 -13.20 -3.25 34.69
N TRP A 462 -12.49 -3.65 33.64
CA TRP A 462 -11.07 -3.28 33.44
C TRP A 462 -10.85 -1.99 32.63
N ASN A 463 -11.77 -1.65 31.72
CA ASN A 463 -11.68 -0.49 30.83
C ASN A 463 -12.92 0.42 30.93
N ASN A 464 -13.53 0.52 32.11
CA ASN A 464 -14.55 1.53 32.33
C ASN A 464 -13.90 2.91 32.15
N THR A 465 -14.55 3.83 31.43
CA THR A 465 -14.07 5.22 31.24
C THR A 465 -13.98 6.00 32.56
N ALA A 466 -14.57 5.46 33.64
CA ALA A 466 -14.40 5.92 35.01
C ALA A 466 -13.06 5.53 35.67
N ASN A 467 -12.30 4.57 35.10
CA ASN A 467 -10.96 4.20 35.57
C ASN A 467 -9.95 5.26 35.13
N SER A 468 -9.87 6.36 35.89
CA SER A 468 -8.83 7.39 35.71
C SER A 468 -7.60 7.05 36.55
N ALA A 469 -6.42 7.30 36.00
CA ALA A 469 -5.19 7.31 36.79
C ALA A 469 -5.10 8.61 37.59
N ASP A 470 -4.33 8.59 38.69
CA ASP A 470 -4.01 9.79 39.47
C ASP A 470 -3.21 10.79 38.62
N ASP A 471 -3.41 12.09 38.87
CA ASP A 471 -2.74 13.17 38.11
C ASP A 471 -1.21 13.07 38.15
N GLU A 472 -0.64 12.62 39.26
CA GLU A 472 0.81 12.40 39.39
C GLU A 472 1.34 11.32 38.43
N LYS A 473 0.57 10.24 38.24
CA LYS A 473 0.89 9.15 37.31
C LYS A 473 0.75 9.61 35.86
N VAL A 474 -0.24 10.46 35.58
CA VAL A 474 -0.43 11.06 34.24
C VAL A 474 0.72 12.00 33.90
N ASP A 475 1.11 12.92 34.80
CA ASP A 475 2.24 13.84 34.57
C ASP A 475 3.57 13.09 34.38
N PHE A 476 3.77 11.99 35.13
CA PHE A 476 4.90 11.10 34.94
C PHE A 476 4.97 10.54 33.51
N PHE A 477 3.89 9.95 33.00
CA PHE A 477 3.87 9.42 31.63
C PHE A 477 3.93 10.52 30.56
N GLN A 478 3.41 11.73 30.82
CA GLN A 478 3.60 12.86 29.92
C GLN A 478 5.10 13.22 29.76
N LYS A 479 5.89 13.16 30.84
CA LYS A 479 7.35 13.37 30.78
C LYS A 479 8.04 12.29 29.95
N ILE A 480 7.66 11.02 30.14
CA ILE A 480 8.20 9.90 29.34
C ILE A 480 7.86 10.07 27.86
N ILE A 481 6.59 10.32 27.52
CA ILE A 481 6.14 10.50 26.13
C ILE A 481 6.90 11.65 25.46
N LYS A 482 7.12 12.77 26.16
CA LYS A 482 7.91 13.90 25.65
C LYS A 482 9.37 13.52 25.34
N ARG A 483 9.98 12.63 26.13
CA ARG A 483 11.38 12.18 25.95
C ARG A 483 11.53 11.13 24.84
N LEU A 484 10.49 10.31 24.64
CA LEU A 484 10.44 9.29 23.60
C LEU A 484 9.77 9.78 22.31
N ARG A 485 9.43 11.07 22.23
CA ARG A 485 8.78 11.64 21.04
C ARG A 485 9.74 11.58 19.85
N ILE A 486 9.24 11.02 18.76
CA ILE A 486 9.90 10.97 17.46
C ILE A 486 9.00 11.70 16.46
N ASP A 487 9.60 12.43 15.54
CA ASP A 487 8.87 13.00 14.41
C ASP A 487 8.62 11.90 13.36
N TYR A 488 7.43 11.30 13.40
CA TYR A 488 7.12 10.13 12.58
C TYR A 488 6.81 10.51 11.12
N GLN A 489 7.66 10.00 10.23
CA GLN A 489 7.43 10.03 8.78
C GLN A 489 7.10 8.62 8.27
N PRO A 490 6.17 8.45 7.30
CA PRO A 490 5.79 7.14 6.80
C PRO A 490 6.93 6.29 6.20
N ASN A 491 7.97 6.92 5.67
CA ASN A 491 9.16 6.25 5.11
C ASN A 491 10.26 5.96 6.14
N LEU A 492 10.10 6.39 7.40
CA LEU A 492 11.13 6.20 8.43
C LEU A 492 11.36 4.72 8.74
N ILE A 493 10.33 3.90 8.57
CA ILE A 493 10.34 2.47 8.92
C ILE A 493 10.10 1.65 7.64
N ASN A 494 11.14 0.95 7.19
CA ASN A 494 11.03 -0.07 6.15
C ASN A 494 10.52 -1.39 6.74
N ASP A 495 10.01 -2.29 5.89
CA ASP A 495 9.57 -3.62 6.32
C ASP A 495 10.80 -4.51 6.58
N PRO A 496 11.14 -4.81 7.86
CA PRO A 496 12.35 -5.57 8.19
C PRO A 496 12.35 -6.99 7.63
N SER A 497 11.17 -7.59 7.46
CA SER A 497 11.06 -8.94 6.89
C SER A 497 11.39 -8.94 5.40
N LEU A 498 10.99 -7.88 4.68
CA LEU A 498 11.31 -7.72 3.28
C LEU A 498 12.79 -7.40 3.10
N ASP A 499 13.35 -6.49 3.90
CA ASP A 499 14.77 -6.13 3.81
C ASP A 499 15.68 -7.30 4.14
N TYR A 500 15.37 -8.09 5.18
CA TYR A 500 16.11 -9.31 5.49
C TYR A 500 16.03 -10.34 4.35
N LEU A 501 14.86 -10.52 3.74
CA LEU A 501 14.72 -11.41 2.57
C LEU A 501 15.57 -10.93 1.40
N GLN A 502 15.55 -9.63 1.10
CA GLN A 502 16.32 -9.04 0.01
C GLN A 502 17.83 -9.12 0.25
N ALA A 503 18.28 -8.86 1.49
CA ALA A 503 19.66 -9.05 1.92
C ALA A 503 20.15 -10.48 1.64
N ASN A 504 19.35 -11.49 2.04
CA ASN A 504 19.68 -12.90 1.77
C ASN A 504 19.71 -13.23 0.27
N LEU A 505 18.80 -12.65 -0.52
CA LEU A 505 18.79 -12.85 -1.98
C LEU A 505 20.02 -12.22 -2.64
N LEU A 506 20.44 -11.03 -2.21
CA LEU A 506 21.65 -10.38 -2.70
C LEU A 506 22.90 -11.16 -2.31
N ALA A 507 22.99 -11.65 -1.08
CA ALA A 507 24.09 -12.49 -0.62
C ALA A 507 24.17 -13.80 -1.43
N LEU A 508 23.04 -14.45 -1.72
CA LEU A 508 23.01 -15.69 -2.52
C LEU A 508 23.28 -15.46 -4.02
N SER A 509 23.00 -14.28 -4.55
CA SER A 509 23.05 -14.03 -6.01
C SER A 509 24.30 -13.28 -6.45
N LEU A 510 24.75 -12.29 -5.69
CA LEU A 510 25.86 -11.39 -6.03
C LEU A 510 26.99 -11.41 -4.98
N ASP A 511 26.93 -12.30 -3.99
CA ASP A 511 27.87 -12.38 -2.85
C ASP A 511 28.01 -11.04 -2.09
N ILE A 512 26.98 -10.18 -2.17
CA ILE A 512 26.93 -8.90 -1.44
C ILE A 512 26.33 -9.16 -0.06
N THR A 513 27.17 -9.13 0.98
CA THR A 513 26.71 -9.17 2.36
C THR A 513 26.19 -7.79 2.79
N THR A 514 25.01 -7.77 3.41
CA THR A 514 24.42 -6.56 4.01
C THR A 514 24.13 -6.86 5.47
N ASP A 515 24.37 -5.90 6.36
CA ASP A 515 24.26 -6.08 7.82
C ASP A 515 22.81 -6.15 8.35
N SER A 516 21.82 -6.43 7.48
CA SER A 516 20.41 -6.44 7.88
C SER A 516 20.11 -7.61 8.83
N LYS A 517 19.87 -7.30 10.11
CA LYS A 517 19.43 -8.26 11.13
C LYS A 517 17.90 -8.40 11.24
N GLY A 518 17.14 -7.80 10.32
CA GLY A 518 15.68 -7.91 10.29
C GLY A 518 14.99 -7.12 11.41
N ILE A 519 14.06 -7.77 12.13
CA ILE A 519 13.16 -7.09 13.09
C ILE A 519 13.92 -6.61 14.35
N ASP A 520 14.99 -7.30 14.73
CA ASP A 520 15.67 -7.10 16.02
C ASP A 520 16.35 -5.73 16.16
N GLU A 521 16.59 -5.04 15.04
CA GLU A 521 17.24 -3.71 15.01
C GLU A 521 16.25 -2.56 14.75
N LEU A 522 14.94 -2.85 14.60
CA LEU A 522 13.94 -1.83 14.30
C LEU A 522 13.79 -0.80 15.43
N LEU A 523 13.99 -1.22 16.67
CA LEU A 523 13.89 -0.37 17.86
C LEU A 523 15.23 -0.42 18.61
N ASP A 524 15.87 0.72 18.76
CA ASP A 524 17.04 0.84 19.64
C ASP A 524 16.58 0.88 21.10
N THR A 525 16.49 -0.29 21.72
CA THR A 525 16.13 -0.46 23.14
C THR A 525 17.16 0.19 24.03
N THR A 526 18.46 0.13 23.68
CA THR A 526 19.53 0.67 24.51
C THR A 526 19.48 2.19 24.61
N ALA A 527 19.15 2.88 23.52
CA ALA A 527 18.94 4.33 23.54
C ALA A 527 17.66 4.72 24.29
N GLN A 528 16.60 3.92 24.20
CA GLN A 528 15.37 4.15 24.96
C GLN A 528 15.62 4.01 26.47
N ASP A 529 16.29 2.95 26.90
CA ASP A 529 16.61 2.69 28.30
C ASP A 529 17.43 3.84 28.88
N LYS A 530 18.48 4.29 28.19
CA LYS A 530 19.30 5.45 28.61
C LYS A 530 18.49 6.75 28.74
N ARG A 531 17.46 6.95 27.92
CA ARG A 531 16.60 8.16 27.99
C ARG A 531 15.61 8.11 29.16
N ILE A 532 15.19 6.90 29.56
CA ILE A 532 14.18 6.68 30.60
C ILE A 532 14.81 6.41 31.97
N GLU A 533 16.08 5.98 32.03
CA GLU A 533 16.80 5.60 33.26
C GLU A 533 16.60 6.57 34.42
N LYS A 534 16.64 7.88 34.14
CA LYS A 534 16.43 8.93 35.14
C LYS A 534 15.05 8.92 35.81
N TYR A 535 14.04 8.37 35.15
CA TYR A 535 12.64 8.31 35.59
C TYR A 535 12.27 6.95 36.21
N MET A 536 13.16 5.95 36.18
CA MET A 536 12.90 4.62 36.76
C MET A 536 12.65 4.64 38.27
N PRO A 537 13.40 5.42 39.09
CA PRO A 537 13.12 5.50 40.54
C PRO A 537 11.74 6.11 40.85
N ASP A 538 11.31 7.07 40.03
CA ASP A 538 9.98 7.68 40.16
C ASP A 538 8.87 6.69 39.78
N TYR A 539 9.13 5.79 38.81
CA TYR A 539 8.22 4.69 38.46
C TYR A 539 8.02 3.73 39.63
N GLU A 540 9.11 3.25 40.23
CA GLU A 540 9.07 2.31 41.38
C GLU A 540 8.37 2.92 42.60
N ARG A 541 8.40 4.24 42.75
CA ARG A 541 7.67 4.96 43.80
C ARG A 541 6.16 5.08 43.51
N LEU A 542 5.80 5.33 42.25
CA LEU A 542 4.42 5.66 41.85
C LEU A 542 3.57 4.43 41.53
N PHE A 543 4.20 3.32 41.15
CA PHE A 543 3.55 2.09 40.74
C PHE A 543 4.02 0.93 41.62
N ASP A 544 3.07 0.19 42.17
CA ASP A 544 3.36 -1.03 42.93
C ASP A 544 4.05 -2.08 42.04
N VAL A 545 4.86 -2.97 42.65
CA VAL A 545 5.52 -4.07 41.95
C VAL A 545 4.49 -4.91 41.21
N GLU A 546 4.57 -4.94 39.88
CA GLU A 546 3.65 -5.73 39.04
C GLU A 546 3.71 -7.21 39.42
N ALA A 547 2.63 -7.71 40.05
CA ALA A 547 2.45 -9.14 40.23
C ALA A 547 2.17 -9.77 38.86
N VAL A 548 3.19 -10.39 38.26
CA VAL A 548 3.05 -11.11 36.98
C VAL A 548 1.87 -12.09 37.10
N PRO A 549 0.78 -11.92 36.33
CA PRO A 549 -0.36 -12.81 36.43
C PRO A 549 0.11 -14.22 36.07
N SER A 550 -0.02 -15.15 37.02
CA SER A 550 0.35 -16.55 36.81
C SER A 550 -0.23 -17.04 35.48
N LYS A 551 0.63 -17.52 34.57
CA LYS A 551 0.19 -18.08 33.29
C LYS A 551 -0.78 -19.22 33.56
N LYS A 552 -2.09 -18.96 33.47
CA LYS A 552 -3.10 -20.02 33.48
C LYS A 552 -2.79 -20.93 32.30
N ARG A 553 -2.34 -22.16 32.60
CA ARG A 553 -2.15 -23.21 31.58
C ARG A 553 -3.44 -23.33 30.75
N PRO A 554 -3.38 -23.40 29.42
CA PRO A 554 -4.56 -23.69 28.62
C PRO A 554 -5.15 -25.02 29.10
N ALA A 555 -6.45 -25.04 29.38
CA ALA A 555 -7.14 -26.24 29.80
C ALA A 555 -6.97 -27.32 28.72
N LYS A 556 -6.55 -28.54 29.11
CA LYS A 556 -6.59 -29.72 28.24
C LYS A 556 -8.03 -29.89 27.76
N ALA A 557 -8.27 -29.74 26.47
CA ALA A 557 -9.53 -30.12 25.85
C ALA A 557 -9.69 -31.65 26.00
N SER A 558 -10.65 -32.08 26.82
CA SER A 558 -11.08 -33.48 26.82
C SER A 558 -11.90 -33.72 25.55
N ALA A 559 -11.35 -34.49 24.63
CA ALA A 559 -12.09 -35.05 23.51
C ALA A 559 -13.09 -36.08 24.04
N ASN A 560 -14.32 -35.65 24.30
CA ASN A 560 -15.57 -36.40 24.11
C ASN A 560 -16.75 -35.60 24.69
N GLY A 561 -17.70 -35.25 23.80
CA GLY A 561 -19.15 -35.16 24.07
C GLY A 561 -19.67 -34.16 25.12
N ALA A 562 -20.39 -33.15 24.63
CA ALA A 562 -21.35 -32.31 25.38
C ALA A 562 -20.79 -31.58 26.62
N SER A 563 -20.20 -30.41 26.40
CA SER A 563 -20.01 -29.45 27.48
C SER A 563 -21.37 -28.85 27.87
N SER A 564 -22.01 -29.39 28.92
CA SER A 564 -22.89 -28.53 29.72
C SER A 564 -22.02 -27.40 30.26
N SER A 565 -22.49 -26.16 30.10
CA SER A 565 -21.82 -25.00 30.67
C SER A 565 -21.59 -25.25 32.15
N LYS A 566 -20.33 -25.22 32.60
CA LYS A 566 -20.02 -25.17 34.03
C LYS A 566 -20.64 -23.88 34.56
N MET A 567 -21.82 -23.98 35.16
CA MET A 567 -22.51 -22.85 35.77
C MET A 567 -21.59 -22.21 36.82
N PRO A 568 -21.56 -20.87 36.90
CA PRO A 568 -20.75 -20.17 37.89
C PRO A 568 -21.13 -20.63 39.30
N LYS A 569 -20.12 -20.89 40.12
CA LYS A 569 -20.29 -21.36 41.50
C LYS A 569 -20.88 -20.19 42.30
N ILE A 570 -22.10 -20.36 42.81
CA ILE A 570 -22.78 -19.34 43.61
C ILE A 570 -22.04 -19.20 44.95
N ASP A 571 -21.60 -17.99 45.27
CA ASP A 571 -20.84 -17.69 46.49
C ASP A 571 -21.79 -17.42 47.69
N MET A 572 -21.37 -17.81 48.89
CA MET A 572 -22.17 -17.62 50.12
C MET A 572 -22.50 -16.15 50.39
N LYS A 573 -21.61 -15.22 50.02
CA LYS A 573 -21.84 -13.76 50.19
C LYS A 573 -22.97 -13.22 49.31
N GLN A 574 -23.22 -13.84 48.16
CA GLN A 574 -24.31 -13.41 47.26
C GLN A 574 -25.67 -13.88 47.80
N ILE A 575 -25.69 -15.03 48.48
CA ILE A 575 -26.88 -15.63 49.08
C ILE A 575 -27.36 -14.85 50.31
N GLU A 576 -26.48 -14.03 50.92
CA GLU A 576 -26.87 -13.13 52.02
C GLU A 576 -27.91 -12.08 51.61
N SER A 577 -27.96 -11.67 50.35
CA SER A 577 -28.98 -10.76 49.85
C SER A 577 -30.26 -11.52 49.46
N TYR A 578 -31.40 -11.09 50.00
CA TYR A 578 -32.70 -11.67 49.66
C TYR A 578 -33.10 -11.41 48.20
N GLU A 579 -32.75 -10.25 47.64
CA GLU A 579 -33.02 -9.91 46.22
C GLU A 579 -32.36 -10.90 45.25
N PHE A 580 -31.16 -11.39 45.60
CA PHE A 580 -30.48 -12.41 44.81
C PHE A 580 -31.15 -13.79 44.93
N VAL A 581 -31.73 -14.10 46.10
CA VAL A 581 -32.53 -15.33 46.29
C VAL A 581 -33.83 -15.26 45.49
N GLU A 582 -34.49 -14.10 45.41
CA GLU A 582 -35.67 -13.90 44.56
C GLU A 582 -35.36 -14.07 43.08
N TYR A 583 -34.23 -13.52 42.61
CA TYR A 583 -33.74 -13.77 41.25
C TYR A 583 -33.51 -15.26 40.98
N LEU A 584 -32.93 -16.00 41.93
CA LEU A 584 -32.74 -17.45 41.81
C LEU A 584 -34.05 -18.24 41.78
N ILE A 585 -35.11 -17.74 42.43
CA ILE A 585 -36.45 -18.33 42.40
C ILE A 585 -37.12 -18.07 41.04
N ALA A 586 -37.10 -16.82 40.56
CA ALA A 586 -37.73 -16.40 39.31
C ALA A 586 -37.16 -17.15 38.08
N GLU A 587 -35.86 -17.43 38.09
CA GLU A 587 -35.16 -18.14 37.01
C GLU A 587 -35.11 -19.67 37.21
N GLU A 588 -35.78 -20.22 38.23
CA GLU A 588 -35.74 -21.66 38.59
C GLU A 588 -34.31 -22.21 38.89
N ARG A 589 -33.39 -21.34 39.30
CA ARG A 589 -31.97 -21.66 39.48
C ARG A 589 -31.59 -22.16 40.87
N LEU A 590 -32.54 -22.30 41.80
CA LEU A 590 -32.31 -22.85 43.14
C LEU A 590 -31.75 -24.28 43.12
N THR A 591 -31.99 -25.05 42.06
CA THR A 591 -31.41 -26.39 41.86
C THR A 591 -29.90 -26.39 41.70
N SER A 592 -29.28 -25.24 41.42
CA SER A 592 -27.82 -25.09 41.31
C SER A 592 -27.13 -24.86 42.67
N CYS A 593 -27.86 -24.48 43.71
CA CYS A 593 -27.32 -24.31 45.06
C CYS A 593 -26.98 -25.64 45.72
N THR A 594 -26.00 -25.66 46.63
CA THR A 594 -25.71 -26.84 47.46
C THR A 594 -26.75 -27.01 48.58
N VAL A 595 -26.87 -28.21 49.15
CA VAL A 595 -27.82 -28.48 50.26
C VAL A 595 -27.56 -27.57 51.46
N ALA A 596 -26.28 -27.29 51.76
CA ALA A 596 -25.89 -26.35 52.83
C ALA A 596 -26.33 -24.91 52.55
N GLN A 597 -26.24 -24.46 51.29
CA GLN A 597 -26.71 -23.13 50.87
C GLN A 597 -28.24 -23.01 50.96
N LEU A 598 -28.99 -24.04 50.55
CA LEU A 598 -30.45 -24.05 50.66
C LEU A 598 -30.92 -24.06 52.11
N GLN A 599 -30.24 -24.78 52.99
CA GLN A 599 -30.50 -24.74 54.45
C GLN A 599 -30.19 -23.36 55.04
N TRP A 600 -29.10 -22.74 54.60
CA TRP A 600 -28.74 -21.39 55.04
C TRP A 600 -29.78 -20.34 54.59
N ILE A 601 -30.30 -20.45 53.36
CA ILE A 601 -31.38 -19.58 52.85
C ILE A 601 -32.64 -19.72 53.71
N LEU A 602 -33.07 -20.96 54.01
CA LEU A 602 -34.23 -21.23 54.86
C LEU A 602 -34.05 -20.66 56.26
N GLN A 603 -32.88 -20.85 56.85
CA GLN A 603 -32.58 -20.38 58.20
C GLN A 603 -32.46 -18.86 58.28
N LYS A 604 -31.90 -18.20 57.26
CA LYS A 604 -31.61 -16.76 57.30
C LYS A 604 -32.77 -15.88 56.85
N HIS A 605 -33.51 -16.30 55.81
CA HIS A 605 -34.51 -15.46 55.15
C HIS A 605 -35.95 -15.84 55.48
N PHE A 606 -36.17 -17.06 56.01
CA PHE A 606 -37.49 -17.61 56.30
C PHE A 606 -37.64 -18.18 57.73
N ASP A 607 -36.61 -18.11 58.57
CA ASP A 607 -36.58 -18.62 59.95
C ASP A 607 -37.08 -20.08 60.13
N GLU A 608 -36.96 -20.91 59.09
CA GLU A 608 -37.34 -22.33 59.13
C GLU A 608 -36.12 -23.26 59.13
N ASN A 609 -36.15 -24.28 59.99
CA ASN A 609 -35.11 -25.31 60.09
C ASN A 609 -35.66 -26.69 59.71
N LEU A 610 -35.30 -27.18 58.52
CA LEU A 610 -35.57 -28.55 58.09
C LEU A 610 -34.46 -29.53 58.52
N PRO A 611 -34.76 -30.83 58.70
CA PRO A 611 -33.77 -31.83 59.10
C PRO A 611 -32.60 -31.91 58.11
N LYS A 612 -31.36 -32.08 58.62
CA LYS A 612 -30.13 -32.13 57.81
C LYS A 612 -30.13 -33.23 56.73
N SER A 613 -30.97 -34.26 56.88
CA SER A 613 -31.14 -35.37 55.93
C SER A 613 -32.21 -35.12 54.83
N SER A 614 -32.75 -33.90 54.72
CA SER A 614 -33.81 -33.61 53.75
C SER A 614 -33.28 -33.63 52.31
N PRO A 615 -34.01 -34.25 51.36
CA PRO A 615 -33.59 -34.27 49.96
C PRO A 615 -33.63 -32.87 49.34
N LYS A 616 -32.71 -32.59 48.42
CA LYS A 616 -32.52 -31.28 47.80
C LYS A 616 -33.81 -30.70 47.20
N ASP A 617 -34.59 -31.54 46.51
CA ASP A 617 -35.87 -31.14 45.90
C ASP A 617 -36.90 -30.67 46.94
N ARG A 618 -36.88 -31.23 48.15
CA ARG A 618 -37.78 -30.81 49.23
C ARG A 618 -37.40 -29.43 49.77
N LEU A 619 -36.10 -29.13 49.87
CA LEU A 619 -35.62 -27.80 50.29
C LEU A 619 -35.97 -26.72 49.26
N VAL A 620 -35.80 -27.02 47.96
CA VAL A 620 -36.15 -26.08 46.87
C VAL A 620 -37.66 -25.79 46.88
N LYS A 621 -38.51 -26.82 46.96
CA LYS A 621 -39.97 -26.65 47.02
C LYS A 621 -40.43 -25.85 48.24
N CYS A 622 -39.78 -26.02 49.39
CA CYS A 622 -40.10 -25.26 50.61
C CYS A 622 -39.78 -23.77 50.44
N ILE A 623 -38.61 -23.44 49.89
CA ILE A 623 -38.19 -22.05 49.63
C ILE A 623 -39.16 -21.34 48.68
N VAL A 624 -39.55 -22.00 47.59
CA VAL A 624 -40.49 -21.45 46.60
C VAL A 624 -41.90 -21.26 47.20
N ALA A 625 -42.35 -22.17 48.06
CA ALA A 625 -43.64 -22.03 48.74
C ALA A 625 -43.64 -20.87 49.76
N LEU A 626 -42.56 -20.73 50.53
CA LEU A 626 -42.42 -19.67 51.54
C LEU A 626 -42.22 -18.28 50.90
N SER A 627 -41.53 -18.19 49.76
CA SER A 627 -41.40 -16.93 49.02
C SER A 627 -42.74 -16.46 48.45
N ALA A 628 -43.58 -17.38 47.97
CA ALA A 628 -44.92 -17.06 47.47
C ALA A 628 -45.84 -16.51 48.56
N GLY A 629 -45.66 -16.94 49.82
CA GLY A 629 -46.39 -16.40 50.98
C GLY A 629 -45.94 -15.00 51.39
N LYS A 630 -44.66 -14.66 51.18
CA LYS A 630 -44.07 -13.36 51.55
C LYS A 630 -44.37 -12.24 50.56
N ALA A 631 -44.63 -12.57 49.28
CA ALA A 631 -45.04 -11.62 48.25
C ALA A 631 -46.52 -11.18 48.35
N GLY A 632 -47.30 -11.81 49.24
CA GLY A 632 -48.72 -11.53 49.47
C GLY A 632 -49.03 -10.64 50.68
N THR A 633 -48.02 -10.07 51.33
CA THR A 633 -48.10 -9.06 52.41
C THR A 633 -47.27 -7.87 52.02
#